data_AF-A0A930JZE4-F1
#
_entry.id   AF-A0A930JZE4-F1
#
_cell.length_a   1.000
_cell.length_b   1.000
_cell.length_c   1.000
_cell.angle_alpha   90.00
_cell.angle_beta   90.00
_cell.angle_gamma   90.00
#
_symmetry.space_group_name_H-M   'P 1'
#
loop_
_entity.id
_entity.type
_entity.pdbx_description
1 polymer ?
#
loop_
_entity_poly.entity_id
_entity_poly.type
_entity_poly.pdbx_seq_one_letter_code
_entity_poly.pdbx_strand_id
1 'polypeptide(L)' 'SSKVSQLALLPQGKPEAAKRAKAMVAKMDEVGFGNCTNTRACEAVCPKNEKIANIARLNREFIKAKFAD' A
#
# COMPACT_ATOMS: atom_id res chain seq x y z
N SER A 1 2.24 8.74 7.95
CA SER A 1 2.83 8.35 6.65
C SER A 1 2.87 6.84 6.60
N SER A 2 2.23 6.25 5.60
CA SER A 2 2.20 4.81 5.36
C SER A 2 3.63 4.26 5.25
N LYS A 3 3.93 3.24 6.05
CA LYS A 3 5.28 2.67 6.13
C LYS A 3 5.68 1.97 4.84
N VAL A 4 4.72 1.33 4.16
CA VAL A 4 4.95 0.71 2.84
C VAL A 4 5.37 1.77 1.83
N SER A 5 4.65 2.89 1.79
CA SER A 5 4.91 3.95 0.83
C SER A 5 6.22 4.71 1.13
N GLN A 6 6.59 4.82 2.41
CA GLN A 6 7.88 5.38 2.84
C GLN A 6 9.05 4.49 2.39
N LEU A 7 9.00 3.19 2.73
CA LEU A 7 10.10 2.26 2.46
C LEU A 7 10.24 1.96 0.96
N ALA A 8 9.15 1.99 0.19
CA ALA A 8 9.21 1.84 -1.27
C ALA A 8 10.01 2.95 -1.98
N LEU A 9 10.18 4.12 -1.35
CA LEU A 9 10.97 5.22 -1.90
C LEU A 9 12.46 5.12 -1.54
N LEU A 10 12.82 4.22 -0.63
CA LEU A 10 14.16 4.09 -0.10
C LEU A 10 14.85 2.87 -0.71
N PRO A 11 16.13 2.96 -1.12
CA PRO A 11 16.89 1.80 -1.58
C PRO A 11 16.88 0.65 -0.58
N GLN A 12 16.94 0.96 0.72
CA GLN A 12 16.94 -0.01 1.82
C GLN A 12 15.63 -0.80 1.91
N GLY A 13 14.51 -0.23 1.44
CA GLY A 13 13.21 -0.89 1.49
C GLY A 13 12.93 -1.82 0.30
N LYS A 14 13.74 -1.74 -0.76
CA LYS A 14 13.57 -2.52 -2.00
C LYS A 14 13.66 -4.04 -1.81
N PRO A 15 14.62 -4.60 -1.06
CA PRO A 15 14.75 -6.06 -0.92
C PRO A 15 13.51 -6.73 -0.35
N GLU A 16 12.78 -6.04 0.53
CA GLU A 16 11.58 -6.55 1.17
C GLU A 16 10.27 -6.02 0.57
N ALA A 17 10.34 -5.20 -0.49
CA ALA A 17 9.16 -4.48 -1.02
C ALA A 17 8.02 -5.43 -1.39
N ALA A 18 8.34 -6.52 -2.10
CA ALA A 18 7.39 -7.53 -2.53
C ALA A 18 6.69 -8.22 -1.35
N LYS A 19 7.47 -8.71 -0.38
CA LYS A 19 6.96 -9.35 0.85
C LYS A 19 6.06 -8.39 1.63
N ARG A 20 6.48 -7.14 1.78
CA ARG A 20 5.77 -6.10 2.53
C ARG A 20 4.43 -5.74 1.87
N ALA A 21 4.41 -5.58 0.55
CA ALA A 21 3.19 -5.27 -0.19
C ALA A 21 2.17 -6.41 -0.10
N LYS A 22 2.60 -7.66 -0.30
CA LYS A 22 1.73 -8.84 -0.14
C LYS A 22 1.19 -8.99 1.27
N ALA A 23 2.04 -8.83 2.29
CA ALA A 23 1.62 -8.92 3.68
C ALA A 23 0.61 -7.82 4.05
N MET A 24 0.80 -6.60 3.56
CA MET A 24 -0.15 -5.51 3.78
C MET A 24 -1.50 -5.81 3.13
N VAL A 25 -1.52 -6.23 1.86
CA VAL A 25 -2.77 -6.57 1.15
C VAL A 25 -3.50 -7.74 1.83
N ALA A 26 -2.77 -8.79 2.22
CA ALA A 26 -3.37 -9.90 2.97
C ALA A 26 -4.05 -9.43 4.26
N LYS A 27 -3.42 -8.51 5.02
CA LYS A 27 -4.06 -7.92 6.20
C LYS A 27 -5.25 -7.02 5.86
N MET A 28 -5.21 -6.32 4.74
CA MET A 28 -6.34 -5.52 4.26
C MET A 28 -7.53 -6.45 3.99
N ASP A 29 -7.31 -7.55 3.25
CA ASP A 29 -8.35 -8.53 2.94
C ASP A 29 -8.93 -9.19 4.21
N GLU A 30 -8.07 -9.58 5.16
CA GLU A 30 -8.50 -10.17 6.44
C GLU A 30 -9.44 -9.27 7.25
N VAL A 31 -9.23 -7.95 7.20
CA VAL A 31 -10.08 -6.98 7.92
C VAL A 31 -11.18 -6.39 7.04
N GLY A 32 -11.36 -6.89 5.81
CA GLY A 32 -12.36 -6.40 4.86
C GLY A 32 -12.07 -5.00 4.33
N PHE A 33 -10.83 -4.54 4.41
CA PHE A 33 -10.36 -3.26 3.88
C PHE A 33 -9.65 -3.51 2.53
N GLY A 34 -9.67 -2.57 1.58
CA GLY A 34 -8.71 -2.61 0.46
C GLY A 34 -9.23 -2.65 -0.97
N ASN A 35 -10.54 -2.74 -1.19
CA ASN A 35 -11.11 -2.55 -2.53
C ASN A 35 -11.14 -1.06 -2.91
N CYS A 36 -10.00 -0.51 -3.32
CA CYS A 36 -9.89 0.90 -3.71
C CYS A 36 -10.72 1.19 -4.97
N THR A 37 -11.79 1.98 -4.82
CA THR A 37 -12.67 2.44 -5.92
C THR A 37 -12.35 3.87 -6.40
N ASN A 38 -11.26 4.46 -5.90
CA ASN A 38 -10.83 5.84 -6.22
C ASN A 38 -11.80 6.97 -5.82
N THR A 39 -12.76 6.71 -4.94
CA THR A 39 -13.69 7.73 -4.39
C THR A 39 -13.02 8.74 -3.45
N ARG A 40 -11.80 8.43 -2.97
CA ARG A 40 -11.01 9.26 -2.04
C ARG A 40 -11.64 9.47 -0.65
N ALA A 41 -12.67 8.70 -0.30
CA ALA A 41 -13.26 8.73 1.05
C ALA A 41 -12.21 8.44 2.14
N CYS A 42 -11.30 7.50 1.90
CA CYS A 42 -10.24 7.13 2.84
C CYS A 42 -9.26 8.28 3.16
N GLU A 43 -8.98 9.17 2.21
CA GLU A 43 -8.12 10.34 2.44
C GLU A 43 -8.86 11.42 3.23
N ALA A 44 -10.15 11.64 2.95
CA ALA A 44 -10.95 12.67 3.61
C ALA A 44 -11.20 12.38 5.11
N VAL A 45 -11.36 11.11 5.47
CA VAL A 45 -11.65 10.70 6.86
C VAL A 45 -10.42 10.37 7.69
N CYS A 46 -9.23 10.34 7.09
CA CYS A 46 -8.03 9.90 7.79
C CYS A 46 -7.59 10.92 8.85
N PRO A 47 -7.56 10.57 10.16
CA PRO A 47 -7.14 11.51 11.21
C PRO A 47 -5.65 11.90 11.10
N LYS A 48 -4.87 11.13 10.34
CA LYS A 48 -3.45 11.37 10.06
C LYS A 48 -3.22 12.11 8.75
N ASN A 49 -4.28 12.57 8.07
CA ASN A 49 -4.23 13.28 6.79
C ASN A 49 -3.39 12.55 5.74
N GLU A 50 -3.51 11.21 5.69
CA GLU A 50 -2.78 10.44 4.69
C GLU A 50 -3.36 10.63 3.29
N LYS A 51 -2.46 10.82 2.33
CA LYS A 51 -2.81 11.01 0.92
C LYS A 51 -3.12 9.68 0.26
N ILE A 52 -4.09 9.67 -0.66
CA ILE A 52 -4.42 8.48 -1.48
C ILE A 52 -3.23 7.97 -2.30
N ALA A 53 -2.24 8.83 -2.56
CA ALA A 53 -0.98 8.47 -3.20
C ALA A 53 -0.24 7.32 -2.48
N ASN A 54 -0.42 7.17 -1.17
CA ASN A 54 0.15 6.06 -0.41
C ASN A 54 -0.47 4.72 -0.80
N ILE A 55 -1.79 4.65 -0.90
CA ILE A 55 -2.55 3.48 -1.34
C ILE A 55 -2.22 3.17 -2.81
N ALA A 56 -2.15 4.20 -3.67
CA ALA A 56 -1.75 4.01 -5.06
C ALA A 56 -0.35 3.39 -5.20
N ARG A 57 0.61 3.81 -4.36
CA ARG A 57 1.96 3.22 -4.35
C ARG A 57 1.94 1.76 -3.85
N LEU A 58 1.18 1.47 -2.78
CA LEU A 58 1.00 0.11 -2.29
C LEU A 58 0.47 -0.82 -3.40
N ASN A 59 -0.58 -0.41 -4.11
CA ASN A 59 -1.17 -1.21 -5.18
C ASN A 59 -0.17 -1.47 -6.32
N ARG A 60 0.65 -0.47 -6.68
CA ARG A 60 1.72 -0.65 -7.68
C ARG A 60 2.77 -1.65 -7.22
N GLU A 61 3.21 -1.56 -5.97
CA GLU A 61 4.19 -2.52 -5.42
C GLU A 61 3.62 -3.93 -5.33
N PHE A 62 2.33 -4.07 -4.99
CA PHE A 62 1.65 -5.37 -5.01
C PHE A 62 1.57 -5.96 -6.42
N ILE A 63 1.18 -5.16 -7.41
CA ILE A 63 1.13 -5.58 -8.82
C ILE A 63 2.52 -6.03 -9.30
N LYS A 64 3.57 -5.23 -9.06
CA LYS A 64 4.95 -5.62 -9.37
C LYS A 64 5.33 -6.93 -8.72
N ALA A 65 4.97 -7.10 -7.45
CA ALA A 65 5.29 -8.29 -6.68
C ALA A 65 4.52 -9.54 -7.17
N LYS A 66 3.35 -9.36 -7.80
CA LYS A 66 2.56 -10.43 -8.43
C LYS A 66 3.09 -10.82 -9.81
N PHE A 67 3.68 -9.89 -10.56
CA PHE A 67 4.34 -10.19 -11.83
C PHE A 67 5.73 -10.84 -11.66
N ALA A 68 6.32 -10.72 -10.47
CA ALA A 68 7.61 -11.32 -10.13
C ALA A 68 7.47 -12.64 -9.33
N ASP A 69 6.23 -13.12 -9.10
CA ASP A 69 5.96 -14.49 -8.65
C ASP A 69 6.16 -15.47 -9.81
#